data_AF-A0A2P5LW14-F1
#
_entry.id   AF-A0A2P5LW14-F1
#
_cell.length_a   1.000
_cell.length_b   1.000
_cell.length_c   1.000
_cell.angle_alpha   90.00
_cell.angle_beta   90.00
_cell.angle_gamma   90.00
#
_symmetry.space_group_name_H-M   'P 1'
#
loop_
_entity.id
_entity.type
_entity.pdbx_description
1 polymer ?
#
loop_
_entity_poly.entity_id
_entity_poly.type
_entity_poly.pdbx_seq_one_letter_code
_entity_poly.pdbx_strand_id
1 'polypeptide(L)'
;MRVGAAAILVLSVALSTPAIGQDASLPANAARSLMGANREEGRDIVLKKGCNACHVMSGVPGPFGRVGPSLDGLVRRAYIAGSLPNTPGSLVSWLMDPPRHAPRTAMPNFGLTRSEAMDIAAFLYSLPPR
;
A
#
# COMPACT_ATOMS: atom_id res chain seq x y z
N MET A 1 -8.44 49.15 -55.42
CA MET A 1 -7.57 48.11 -54.79
C MET A 1 -7.28 48.53 -53.36
N ARG A 2 -7.77 47.76 -52.38
CA ARG A 2 -7.16 47.52 -51.04
C ARG A 2 -8.15 46.73 -50.18
N VAL A 3 -7.90 45.42 -50.08
CA VAL A 3 -8.59 44.49 -49.17
C VAL A 3 -7.90 44.60 -47.81
N GLY A 4 -8.65 44.91 -46.75
CA GLY A 4 -8.15 44.92 -45.37
C GLY A 4 -8.36 43.56 -44.73
N ALA A 5 -7.27 42.90 -44.31
CA ALA A 5 -7.30 41.62 -43.60
C ALA A 5 -7.71 41.81 -42.14
N ALA A 6 -8.73 41.06 -41.68
CA ALA A 6 -9.12 41.00 -40.27
C ALA A 6 -8.33 39.90 -39.56
N ALA A 7 -7.59 40.27 -38.51
CA ALA A 7 -6.84 39.35 -37.66
C ALA A 7 -7.78 38.67 -36.65
N ILE A 8 -7.81 37.33 -36.65
CA ILE A 8 -8.57 36.53 -35.68
C ILE A 8 -7.66 36.26 -34.48
N LEU A 9 -8.00 36.84 -33.32
CA LEU A 9 -7.33 36.58 -32.05
C LEU A 9 -7.90 35.29 -31.45
N VAL A 10 -7.13 34.20 -31.46
CA VAL A 10 -7.54 32.92 -30.84
C VAL A 10 -7.10 32.95 -29.37
N LEU A 11 -8.07 33.12 -28.46
CA LEU A 11 -7.84 33.06 -27.02
C LEU A 11 -7.80 31.59 -26.57
N SER A 12 -6.61 31.06 -26.32
CA SER A 12 -6.43 29.70 -25.80
C SER A 12 -6.82 29.66 -24.31
N VAL A 13 -7.96 29.03 -24.00
CA VAL A 13 -8.33 28.69 -22.62
C VAL A 13 -7.53 27.45 -22.22
N ALA A 14 -6.57 27.63 -21.31
CA ALA A 14 -5.87 26.51 -20.67
C ALA A 14 -6.81 25.86 -19.65
N LEU A 15 -7.34 24.67 -19.97
CA LEU A 15 -8.06 23.85 -19.00
C LEU A 15 -7.03 23.19 -18.08
N SER A 16 -6.88 23.70 -16.87
CA SER A 16 -6.17 23.03 -15.79
C SER A 16 -7.05 21.89 -15.26
N THR A 17 -6.68 20.64 -15.54
CA THR A 17 -7.27 19.49 -14.86
C THR A 17 -6.74 19.43 -13.43
N PRO A 18 -7.62 19.28 -12.40
CA PRO A 18 -7.13 19.01 -11.06
C PRO A 18 -6.48 17.62 -11.06
N ALA A 19 -5.27 17.53 -10.48
CA ALA A 19 -4.63 16.25 -10.20
C ALA A 19 -5.49 15.49 -9.19
N ILE A 20 -6.25 14.50 -9.69
CA ILE A 20 -6.91 13.51 -8.85
C ILE A 20 -5.79 12.68 -8.21
N GLY A 21 -5.57 12.92 -6.92
CA GLY A 21 -4.79 12.01 -6.08
C GLY A 21 -5.40 10.61 -6.22
N GLN A 22 -4.55 9.64 -6.54
CA GLN A 22 -4.98 8.25 -6.63
C GLN A 22 -5.27 7.76 -5.21
N ASP A 23 -6.51 7.92 -4.77
CA ASP A 23 -7.04 7.20 -3.63
C ASP A 23 -6.94 5.72 -3.99
N ALA A 24 -5.86 5.08 -3.50
CA ALA A 24 -5.59 3.66 -3.66
C ALA A 24 -6.68 2.88 -2.91
N SER A 25 -7.86 2.83 -3.52
CA SER A 25 -9.02 2.14 -3.02
C SER A 25 -8.78 0.66 -3.18
N LEU A 26 -8.83 -0.05 -2.05
CA LEU A 26 -8.68 -1.50 -2.03
C LEU A 26 -9.76 -2.13 -2.92
N PRO A 27 -9.45 -3.24 -3.63
CA PRO A 27 -10.49 -3.96 -4.35
C PRO A 27 -11.63 -4.34 -3.39
N ALA A 28 -12.88 -4.33 -3.86
CA ALA A 28 -14.07 -4.38 -2.99
C ALA A 28 -14.10 -5.59 -2.04
N ASN A 29 -13.57 -6.73 -2.47
CA ASN A 29 -13.42 -7.94 -1.63
C ASN A 29 -12.41 -7.73 -0.49
N ALA A 30 -11.33 -6.98 -0.75
CA ALA A 30 -10.34 -6.61 0.23
C ALA A 30 -10.88 -5.58 1.23
N ALA A 31 -11.56 -4.55 0.73
CA ALA A 31 -12.24 -3.55 1.54
C ALA A 31 -13.25 -4.19 2.52
N ARG A 32 -14.04 -5.16 2.05
CA ARG A 32 -15.01 -5.87 2.92
C ARG A 32 -14.34 -6.73 3.99
N SER A 33 -13.24 -7.40 3.65
CA SER A 33 -12.54 -8.31 4.58
C SER A 33 -11.76 -7.58 5.67
N LEU A 34 -11.41 -6.31 5.41
CA LEU A 34 -10.72 -5.40 6.34
C LEU A 34 -11.66 -4.32 6.89
N MET A 35 -12.97 -4.53 6.82
CA MET A 35 -13.94 -3.60 7.38
C MET A 35 -13.71 -3.43 8.88
N GLY A 36 -13.60 -2.17 9.33
CA GLY A 36 -13.28 -1.83 10.71
C GLY A 36 -11.78 -1.75 11.03
N ALA A 37 -10.89 -2.08 10.09
CA ALA A 37 -9.46 -1.87 10.25
C ALA A 37 -9.09 -0.38 10.11
N ASN A 38 -8.10 0.07 10.87
CA ASN A 38 -7.58 1.44 10.89
C ASN A 38 -6.15 1.47 10.31
N ARG A 39 -5.95 2.15 9.18
CA ARG A 39 -4.63 2.17 8.51
C ARG A 39 -3.60 3.02 9.25
N GLU A 40 -4.02 4.06 9.95
CA GLU A 40 -3.15 4.90 10.76
C GLU A 40 -2.61 4.11 11.95
N GLU A 41 -3.48 3.38 12.66
CA GLU A 41 -3.08 2.44 13.71
C GLU A 41 -2.14 1.36 13.16
N GLY A 42 -2.46 0.81 11.98
CA GLY A 42 -1.61 -0.16 11.30
C GLY A 42 -0.19 0.35 11.02
N ARG A 43 -0.06 1.60 10.57
CA ARG A 43 1.24 2.26 10.36
C ARG A 43 2.02 2.37 11.68
N ASP A 44 1.34 2.75 12.75
CA ASP A 44 1.98 2.97 14.05
C ASP A 44 2.42 1.64 14.67
N ILE A 45 1.63 0.56 14.52
CA ILE A 45 2.03 -0.80 14.89
C ILE A 45 3.24 -1.27 14.09
N VAL A 46 3.26 -1.08 12.77
CA VAL A 46 4.39 -1.41 11.89
C VAL A 46 5.69 -0.77 12.38
N LEU A 47 5.63 0.50 12.79
CA LEU A 47 6.77 1.22 13.33
C LEU A 47 7.18 0.66 14.70
N LYS A 48 6.22 0.49 15.62
CA LYS A 48 6.45 -0.01 16.98
C LYS A 48 7.01 -1.43 17.01
N LYS A 49 6.57 -2.28 16.10
CA LYS A 49 7.03 -3.68 15.97
C LYS A 49 8.33 -3.80 15.16
N GLY A 50 8.84 -2.71 14.59
CA GLY A 50 10.14 -2.69 13.91
C GLY A 50 10.13 -3.35 12.52
N CYS A 51 8.98 -3.36 11.83
CA CYS A 51 8.90 -3.98 10.50
C CYS A 51 9.80 -3.28 9.47
N ASN A 52 10.09 -1.99 9.67
CA ASN A 52 11.03 -1.21 8.85
C ASN A 52 12.48 -1.73 8.92
N ALA A 53 12.88 -2.40 10.00
CA ALA A 53 14.21 -3.00 10.12
C ALA A 53 14.53 -4.03 9.01
N CYS A 54 13.51 -4.60 8.37
CA CYS A 54 13.66 -5.58 7.29
C CYS A 54 13.05 -5.13 5.96
N HIS A 55 12.04 -4.25 5.98
CA HIS A 55 11.26 -3.87 4.81
C HIS A 55 11.27 -2.36 4.57
N VAL A 56 11.35 -1.96 3.30
CA VAL A 56 11.08 -0.58 2.89
C VAL A 56 9.58 -0.37 2.66
N MET A 57 9.03 0.67 3.28
CA MET A 57 7.63 1.09 3.17
C MET A 57 7.53 2.60 3.03
N SER A 58 6.83 3.08 2.02
CA SER A 58 6.55 4.51 1.85
C SER A 58 5.76 5.06 3.03
N GLY A 59 6.20 6.18 3.59
CA GLY A 59 5.57 6.82 4.75
C GLY A 59 5.93 6.24 6.12
N VAL A 60 6.86 5.27 6.19
CA VAL A 60 7.40 4.76 7.46
C VAL A 60 8.86 5.19 7.62
N PRO A 61 9.22 6.00 8.63
CA PRO A 61 10.59 6.44 8.87
C PRO A 61 11.44 5.31 9.49
N GLY A 62 12.77 5.50 9.53
CA GLY A 62 13.70 4.61 10.24
C GLY A 62 14.62 3.82 9.30
N PRO A 63 15.29 2.75 9.79
CA PRO A 63 16.22 1.99 8.98
C PRO A 63 15.48 1.37 7.79
N PHE A 64 16.05 1.47 6.59
CA PHE A 64 15.48 0.90 5.38
C PHE A 64 16.10 -0.47 5.13
N GLY A 65 15.71 -1.44 5.98
CA GLY A 65 16.13 -2.83 5.83
C GLY A 65 15.79 -3.38 4.46
N ARG A 66 16.68 -4.24 3.94
CA ARG A 66 16.49 -4.95 2.66
C ARG A 66 16.61 -6.47 2.81
N VAL A 67 16.39 -6.97 4.03
CA VAL A 67 16.29 -8.41 4.29
C VAL A 67 15.03 -8.96 3.62
N GLY A 68 13.92 -8.25 3.78
CA GLY A 68 12.71 -8.48 3.01
C GLY A 68 12.63 -7.56 1.78
N PRO A 69 11.80 -7.89 0.79
CA PRO A 69 11.52 -6.97 -0.31
C PRO A 69 10.82 -5.71 0.23
N SER A 70 10.87 -4.60 -0.52
CA SER A 70 9.96 -3.47 -0.27
C SER A 70 8.51 -3.98 -0.19
N LEU A 71 7.66 -3.33 0.60
CA LEU A 71 6.23 -3.65 0.71
C LEU A 71 5.34 -2.68 -0.07
N ASP A 72 5.92 -1.69 -0.73
CA ASP A 72 5.20 -0.78 -1.62
C ASP A 72 4.53 -1.55 -2.76
N GLY A 73 3.31 -1.13 -3.11
CA GLY A 73 2.48 -1.76 -4.14
C GLY A 73 2.09 -3.21 -3.81
N LEU A 74 2.09 -3.61 -2.53
CA LEU A 74 1.69 -4.96 -2.09
C LEU A 74 0.35 -5.37 -2.72
N VAL A 75 -0.61 -4.44 -2.82
CA VAL A 75 -1.95 -4.70 -3.37
C VAL A 75 -1.93 -5.27 -4.80
N ARG A 76 -0.88 -5.02 -5.58
CA ARG A 76 -0.74 -5.52 -6.96
C ARG A 76 -0.05 -6.87 -7.07
N ARG A 77 0.47 -7.42 -5.98
CA ARG A 77 1.19 -8.70 -6.00
C ARG A 77 0.21 -9.86 -6.05
N ALA A 78 0.55 -10.92 -6.78
CA ALA A 78 -0.24 -12.16 -6.78
C ALA A 78 -0.06 -12.96 -5.48
N TYR A 79 1.12 -12.89 -4.87
CA TYR A 79 1.48 -13.72 -3.72
C TYR A 79 2.07 -12.92 -2.56
N ILE A 80 1.79 -13.38 -1.34
CA ILE A 80 2.44 -12.98 -0.10
C ILE A 80 3.54 -14.00 0.20
N ALA A 81 4.74 -13.50 0.48
CA ALA A 81 5.94 -14.32 0.76
C ALA A 81 6.20 -15.43 -0.29
N GLY A 82 5.78 -15.21 -1.54
CA GLY A 82 5.92 -16.15 -2.65
C GLY A 82 5.12 -17.45 -2.53
N SER A 83 4.22 -17.59 -1.55
CA SER A 83 3.56 -18.87 -1.24
C SER A 83 2.05 -18.76 -1.04
N LEU A 84 1.55 -17.70 -0.43
CA LEU A 84 0.11 -17.52 -0.17
C LEU A 84 -0.52 -16.62 -1.23
N PRO A 85 -1.73 -16.91 -1.74
CA PRO A 85 -2.47 -15.96 -2.56
C PRO A 85 -2.62 -14.63 -1.83
N ASN A 86 -2.42 -13.51 -2.53
CA ASN A 86 -2.51 -12.19 -1.92
C ASN A 86 -3.96 -11.76 -1.70
N THR A 87 -4.56 -12.31 -0.63
CA THR A 87 -5.88 -11.92 -0.13
C THR A 87 -5.73 -11.35 1.28
N PRO A 88 -6.66 -10.49 1.74
CA PRO A 88 -6.60 -9.95 3.09
C PRO A 88 -6.57 -11.02 4.17
N GLY A 89 -7.37 -12.08 4.02
CA GLY A 89 -7.35 -13.20 4.95
C GLY A 89 -5.98 -13.88 5.03
N SER A 90 -5.35 -14.08 3.87
CA SER A 90 -3.99 -14.64 3.78
C SER A 90 -2.94 -13.70 4.38
N LEU A 91 -3.05 -12.39 4.15
CA LEU A 91 -2.12 -11.40 4.72
C LEU A 91 -2.23 -11.33 6.23
N VAL A 92 -3.46 -11.24 6.75
CA VAL A 92 -3.71 -11.26 8.20
C VAL A 92 -3.17 -12.56 8.81
N SER A 93 -3.43 -13.70 8.18
CA SER A 93 -2.92 -14.98 8.67
C SER A 93 -1.40 -15.09 8.61
N TRP A 94 -0.76 -14.52 7.60
CA TRP A 94 0.69 -14.45 7.49
C TRP A 94 1.28 -13.56 8.60
N LEU A 95 0.73 -12.37 8.81
CA LEU A 95 1.19 -11.42 9.82
C LEU A 95 1.12 -11.99 11.25
N MET A 96 0.07 -12.76 11.56
CA MET A 96 -0.09 -13.38 12.87
C MET A 96 0.89 -14.51 13.15
N ASP A 97 1.27 -15.30 12.14
CA ASP A 97 2.16 -16.45 12.33
C ASP A 97 2.92 -16.83 11.04
N PRO A 98 3.98 -16.07 10.66
CA PRO A 98 4.75 -16.36 9.45
C PRO A 98 5.37 -17.78 9.43
N PRO A 99 6.01 -18.29 10.52
CA PRO A 99 6.60 -19.63 10.53
C PRO A 99 5.62 -20.77 10.26
N ARG A 100 4.33 -20.62 10.61
CA ARG A 100 3.29 -21.62 10.30
C ARG A 100 3.09 -21.82 8.79
N HIS A 101 3.28 -20.77 7.99
CA HIS A 101 3.12 -20.83 6.53
C HIS A 101 4.45 -21.10 5.83
N ALA A 102 5.56 -20.60 6.37
CA ALA A 102 6.89 -20.79 5.83
C ALA A 102 7.88 -21.05 6.98
N PRO A 103 8.12 -22.32 7.37
CA PRO A 103 8.93 -22.66 8.55
C PRO A 103 10.38 -22.14 8.53
N ARG A 104 10.91 -21.80 7.35
CA ARG A 104 12.26 -21.23 7.17
C ARG A 104 12.27 -19.72 6.92
N THR A 105 11.14 -19.05 7.11
CA THR A 105 11.07 -17.58 6.97
C THR A 105 11.94 -16.90 8.03
N ALA A 106 12.61 -15.81 7.63
CA ALA A 106 13.33 -14.95 8.57
C ALA A 106 12.39 -13.99 9.32
N MET A 107 11.14 -13.83 8.86
CA MET A 107 10.16 -12.96 9.51
C MET A 107 9.70 -13.59 10.83
N PRO A 108 9.94 -12.94 11.99
CA PRO A 108 9.57 -13.51 13.27
C PRO A 108 8.05 -13.45 13.49
N ASN A 109 7.56 -14.23 14.46
CA ASN A 109 6.21 -14.04 14.99
C ASN A 109 6.23 -12.86 15.98
N PHE A 110 5.49 -11.79 15.68
CA PHE A 110 5.44 -10.56 16.48
C PHE A 110 4.38 -10.58 17.61
N GLY A 111 3.68 -11.71 17.76
CA GLY A 111 2.59 -11.87 18.72
C GLY A 111 1.42 -10.92 18.46
N LEU A 112 1.09 -10.69 17.18
CA LEU A 112 0.00 -9.80 16.79
C LEU A 112 -1.36 -10.44 17.09
N THR A 113 -2.25 -9.66 17.67
CA THR A 113 -3.67 -9.98 17.68
C THR A 113 -4.24 -9.90 16.27
N ARG A 114 -5.43 -10.50 16.07
CA ARG A 114 -6.12 -10.43 14.78
C ARG A 114 -6.44 -8.98 14.38
N SER A 115 -6.81 -8.13 15.34
CA SER A 115 -7.12 -6.71 15.07
C SER A 115 -5.88 -5.96 14.58
N GLU A 116 -4.77 -6.06 15.31
CA GLU A 116 -3.51 -5.44 14.91
C GLU A 116 -3.07 -5.91 13.51
N ALA A 117 -3.20 -7.21 13.21
CA ALA A 117 -2.87 -7.75 11.90
C ALA A 117 -3.79 -7.22 10.78
N MET A 118 -5.08 -6.96 11.07
CA MET A 118 -6.00 -6.33 10.12
C MET A 118 -5.65 -4.86 9.87
N ASP A 119 -5.31 -4.11 10.93
CA ASP A 119 -4.88 -2.71 10.84
C ASP A 119 -3.61 -2.59 10.01
N ILE A 120 -2.61 -3.44 10.28
CA ILE A 120 -1.38 -3.53 9.48
C ILE A 120 -1.71 -3.90 8.03
N ALA A 121 -2.57 -4.89 7.79
CA ALA A 121 -2.95 -5.27 6.42
C ALA A 121 -3.60 -4.12 5.65
N ALA A 122 -4.48 -3.34 6.30
CA ALA A 122 -5.10 -2.16 5.72
C ALA A 122 -4.05 -1.10 5.36
N PHE A 123 -3.09 -0.85 6.24
CA PHE A 123 -1.95 0.01 5.95
C PHE A 123 -1.12 -0.49 4.76
N LEU A 124 -0.67 -1.74 4.79
CA LEU A 124 0.21 -2.30 3.76
C LEU A 124 -0.44 -2.31 2.36
N TYR A 125 -1.74 -2.60 2.26
CA TYR A 125 -2.41 -2.56 0.97
C TYR A 125 -2.63 -1.16 0.42
N SER A 126 -2.63 -0.16 1.29
CA SER A 126 -2.74 1.24 0.88
C SER A 126 -1.40 1.88 0.51
N LEU A 127 -0.28 1.12 0.55
CA LEU A 127 1.02 1.62 0.13
C LEU A 127 1.06 1.83 -1.39
N PRO A 128 1.66 2.94 -1.86
CA PRO A 128 1.67 3.28 -3.27
C PRO A 128 2.47 2.27 -4.11
N PRO A 129 2.16 2.15 -5.41
CA PRO A 129 3.10 1.62 -6.40
C PRO A 129 4.51 2.19 -6.26
N ARG A 130 5.54 1.33 -6.41
CA ARG A 130 6.80 1.76 -7.03
C ARG A 130 6.69 1.67 -8.54
#